data_AF-A0A233S232-F1
#
_entry.id   AF-A0A233S232-F1
#
_cell.length_a   1.000
_cell.length_b   1.000
_cell.length_c   1.000
_cell.angle_alpha   90.00
_cell.angle_beta   90.00
_cell.angle_gamma   90.00
#
_symmetry.space_group_name_H-M   'P 1'
#
loop_
_entity.id
_entity.type
_entity.pdbx_description
1 polymer ?
#
loop_
_entity_poly.entity_id
_entity_poly.type
_entity_poly.pdbx_seq_one_letter_code
_entity_poly.pdbx_strand_id
1 'polypeptide(L)'
;MAVSADRAVAAPSKLADDFNGDGYRDLAIGMPQKTINGKEAAGAVLLTFGSAHGLTGKHVYITQNSTNIPGTAGYQDFFGSSLASGDVNGDGYADLLVGSEGDTTADTSGNGSVTVLWGGTSPFRSGLALPSGPSYPSRLFGADIAVGDFTGDSAPDIAVSSQTSLRLYSGTFTRTKAPTGIDLTDPDLTGSWNLAAGDFTGDGKDELAVVQSKTSLVYGQEPGTTDADSFTVQARLAGGDRVAAGDLNGDGRDDLAIALYDPRLHPNGLTDPSHGAGYVTVRYGDPDISGGLTPTGHVYHQNTAGIPGSNESDDNFGAALSIADITGDHRAELAIGVPYESFGRAIRAGDVLVLRGSARGLTTTGAERFSQDTPGIPGSAENNDVFGSQVRLADFNRDGKADLAVAAPDEDPYHNKGSGALWQLRGTSSGPNTSNASVYGPKDYDVAPGSGIGETLLG
;
A
#
# COMPACT_ATOMS: atom_id res chain seq x y z
N MET A 1 -3.31 -5.43 -53.91
CA MET A 1 -2.75 -4.73 -52.75
C MET A 1 -3.78 -4.84 -51.64
N ALA A 2 -3.50 -5.66 -50.62
CA ALA A 2 -4.35 -5.75 -49.43
C ALA A 2 -3.88 -4.66 -48.46
N VAL A 3 -4.78 -3.73 -48.13
CA VAL A 3 -4.55 -2.72 -47.10
C VAL A 3 -4.71 -3.45 -45.77
N SER A 4 -3.65 -3.56 -44.97
CA SER A 4 -3.76 -4.04 -43.60
C SER A 4 -4.60 -3.03 -42.83
N ALA A 5 -5.72 -3.48 -42.26
CA ALA A 5 -6.43 -2.69 -41.27
C ALA A 5 -5.51 -2.58 -40.06
N ASP A 6 -5.00 -1.37 -39.80
CA ASP A 6 -4.41 -1.05 -38.51
C ASP A 6 -5.45 -1.41 -37.44
N ARG A 7 -5.11 -2.39 -36.59
CA ARG A 7 -5.92 -2.67 -35.41
C ARG A 7 -5.88 -1.40 -34.57
N ALA A 8 -7.04 -0.77 -34.42
CA ALA A 8 -7.20 0.29 -33.43
C ALA A 8 -6.74 -0.26 -32.08
N VAL A 9 -5.62 0.26 -31.58
CA VAL A 9 -5.17 0.02 -30.21
C VAL A 9 -6.19 0.74 -29.34
N ALA A 10 -6.82 0.01 -28.40
CA ALA A 10 -7.72 0.63 -27.44
C ALA A 10 -6.99 1.80 -26.74
N ALA A 11 -7.69 2.89 -26.49
CA ALA A 11 -7.12 3.98 -25.71
C ALA A 11 -6.69 3.42 -24.34
N PRO A 12 -5.55 3.85 -23.80
CA PRO A 12 -5.11 3.46 -22.47
C PRO A 12 -6.18 3.74 -21.41
N SER A 13 -6.25 2.90 -20.39
CA SER A 13 -7.27 2.91 -19.34
C SER A 13 -6.87 3.87 -18.22
N LYS A 14 -7.73 4.83 -17.86
CA LYS A 14 -7.53 5.70 -16.69
C LYS A 14 -7.79 5.00 -15.34
N LEU A 15 -7.81 3.67 -15.33
CA LEU A 15 -8.04 2.90 -14.13
C LEU A 15 -6.75 2.92 -13.29
N ALA A 16 -6.88 3.18 -11.99
CA ALA A 16 -5.76 3.03 -11.06
C ALA A 16 -5.17 1.61 -11.18
N ASP A 17 -3.83 1.52 -11.06
CA ASP A 17 -3.10 0.25 -11.05
C ASP A 17 -3.21 -0.61 -12.34
N ASP A 18 -3.70 -0.05 -13.44
CA ASP A 18 -3.71 -0.69 -14.77
C ASP A 18 -2.43 -0.33 -15.53
N PHE A 19 -1.34 -1.03 -15.24
CA PHE A 19 -0.01 -0.68 -15.78
C PHE A 19 0.13 -1.09 -17.24
N ASN A 20 -0.67 -2.06 -17.71
CA ASN A 20 -0.62 -2.56 -19.09
C ASN A 20 -1.71 -1.94 -20.01
N GLY A 21 -2.69 -1.24 -19.44
CA GLY A 21 -3.79 -0.55 -20.12
C GLY A 21 -4.87 -1.49 -20.68
N ASP A 22 -5.03 -2.70 -20.14
CA ASP A 22 -5.99 -3.69 -20.63
C ASP A 22 -7.40 -3.54 -20.02
N GLY A 23 -7.56 -2.62 -19.09
CA GLY A 23 -8.82 -2.28 -18.44
C GLY A 23 -9.09 -3.04 -17.15
N TYR A 24 -8.12 -3.81 -16.64
CA TYR A 24 -8.17 -4.50 -15.36
C TYR A 24 -7.06 -3.96 -14.45
N ARG A 25 -7.33 -3.85 -13.15
CA ARG A 25 -6.26 -3.52 -12.20
C ARG A 25 -5.28 -4.67 -12.09
N ASP A 26 -4.01 -4.34 -12.00
CA ASP A 26 -2.93 -5.29 -11.76
C ASP A 26 -2.43 -5.13 -10.31
N LEU A 27 -1.64 -6.08 -9.83
CA LEU A 27 -1.06 -6.04 -8.49
C LEU A 27 0.47 -6.07 -8.57
N ALA A 28 1.09 -5.01 -8.05
CA ALA A 28 2.52 -4.95 -7.79
C ALA A 28 2.84 -5.55 -6.40
N ILE A 29 3.92 -6.32 -6.35
CA ILE A 29 4.37 -7.11 -5.22
C ILE A 29 5.84 -6.80 -4.98
N GLY A 30 6.15 -6.19 -3.83
CA GLY A 30 7.50 -5.93 -3.37
C GLY A 30 8.13 -7.18 -2.76
N MET A 31 9.41 -7.38 -3.05
CA MET A 31 10.26 -8.41 -2.44
C MET A 31 11.60 -7.78 -2.00
N PRO A 32 11.60 -6.77 -1.12
CA PRO A 32 12.80 -6.03 -0.72
C PRO A 32 13.91 -6.91 -0.13
N GLN A 33 13.60 -8.05 0.50
CA GLN A 33 14.63 -8.98 0.99
C GLN A 33 15.27 -9.85 -0.09
N LYS A 34 14.80 -9.78 -1.35
CA LYS A 34 15.28 -10.62 -2.44
C LYS A 34 16.77 -10.44 -2.70
N THR A 35 17.51 -11.56 -2.68
CA THR A 35 18.91 -11.59 -3.12
C THR A 35 19.02 -11.53 -4.64
N ILE A 36 19.78 -10.56 -5.17
CA ILE A 36 20.05 -10.37 -6.60
C ILE A 36 21.55 -10.48 -6.87
N ASN A 37 21.98 -11.41 -7.74
CA ASN A 37 23.39 -11.61 -8.11
C ASN A 37 24.36 -11.69 -6.91
N GLY A 38 23.93 -12.34 -5.81
CA GLY A 38 24.72 -12.48 -4.58
C GLY A 38 24.70 -11.27 -3.64
N LYS A 39 23.90 -10.24 -3.95
CA LYS A 39 23.64 -9.10 -3.06
C LYS A 39 22.36 -9.38 -2.27
N GLU A 40 22.53 -9.65 -0.99
CA GLU A 40 21.43 -9.87 -0.05
C GLU A 40 20.59 -8.59 0.10
N ALA A 41 19.27 -8.77 0.20
CA ALA A 41 18.29 -7.68 0.33
C ALA A 41 18.48 -6.54 -0.69
N ALA A 42 18.87 -6.90 -1.91
CA ALA A 42 18.94 -5.94 -3.00
C ALA A 42 17.53 -5.55 -3.50
N GLY A 43 16.59 -6.49 -3.40
CA GLY A 43 15.19 -6.25 -3.67
C GLY A 43 14.77 -6.52 -5.12
N ALA A 44 13.47 -6.71 -5.30
CA ALA A 44 12.80 -6.91 -6.57
C ALA A 44 11.34 -6.48 -6.47
N VAL A 45 10.72 -6.25 -7.62
CA VAL A 45 9.27 -6.06 -7.76
C VAL A 45 8.73 -7.05 -8.78
N LEU A 46 7.59 -7.65 -8.46
CA LEU A 46 6.79 -8.46 -9.37
C LEU A 46 5.46 -7.79 -9.63
N LEU A 47 5.03 -7.70 -10.88
CA LEU A 47 3.68 -7.34 -11.27
C LEU A 47 2.92 -8.60 -11.66
N THR A 48 1.71 -8.83 -11.16
CA THR A 48 0.79 -9.87 -11.63
C THR A 48 -0.45 -9.23 -12.25
N PHE A 49 -0.86 -9.69 -13.43
CA PHE A 49 -1.91 -9.02 -14.20
C PHE A 49 -3.32 -9.43 -13.79
N GLY A 50 -4.22 -8.46 -13.76
CA GLY A 50 -5.66 -8.65 -13.65
C GLY A 50 -6.31 -9.22 -14.91
N SER A 51 -7.59 -9.56 -14.81
CA SER A 51 -8.41 -10.03 -15.95
C SER A 51 -9.87 -10.15 -15.54
N ALA A 52 -10.78 -10.43 -16.46
CA ALA A 52 -12.18 -10.77 -16.14
C ALA A 52 -12.34 -11.93 -15.13
N HIS A 53 -11.29 -12.72 -14.91
CA HIS A 53 -11.21 -13.78 -13.93
C HIS A 53 -10.13 -13.46 -12.88
N GLY A 54 -9.92 -12.20 -12.52
CA GLY A 54 -8.95 -11.68 -11.53
C GLY A 54 -7.49 -11.89 -11.90
N LEU A 55 -6.65 -12.00 -10.87
CA LEU A 55 -5.22 -12.18 -11.04
C LEU A 55 -4.95 -13.44 -11.86
N THR A 56 -3.90 -13.40 -12.68
CA THR A 56 -3.69 -14.43 -13.71
C THR A 56 -2.41 -15.25 -13.50
N GLY A 57 -1.52 -14.83 -12.60
CA GLY A 57 -0.17 -15.40 -12.47
C GLY A 57 0.80 -15.00 -13.59
N LYS A 58 0.30 -14.46 -14.71
CA LYS A 58 1.15 -13.81 -15.72
C LYS A 58 1.77 -12.58 -15.09
N HIS A 59 3.07 -12.41 -15.30
CA HIS A 59 3.81 -11.45 -14.52
C HIS A 59 4.92 -10.72 -15.28
N VAL A 60 5.39 -9.64 -14.67
CA VAL A 60 6.64 -8.95 -15.01
C VAL A 60 7.51 -8.93 -13.76
N TYR A 61 8.77 -9.33 -13.89
CA TYR A 61 9.74 -9.32 -12.79
C TYR A 61 10.82 -8.27 -13.05
N ILE A 62 11.00 -7.32 -12.13
CA ILE A 62 11.90 -6.17 -12.25
C ILE A 62 12.85 -6.08 -11.07
N THR A 63 14.09 -5.68 -11.37
CA THR A 63 15.13 -5.32 -10.38
C THR A 63 15.85 -4.08 -10.87
N GLN A 64 16.68 -3.45 -10.02
CA GLN A 64 17.57 -2.36 -10.47
C GLN A 64 18.60 -2.79 -11.54
N ASN A 65 18.83 -4.10 -11.72
CA ASN A 65 19.69 -4.61 -12.81
C ASN A 65 18.94 -4.82 -14.14
N SER A 66 17.63 -4.59 -14.18
CA SER A 66 16.85 -4.72 -15.41
C SER A 66 17.26 -3.65 -16.44
N THR A 67 17.20 -4.01 -17.72
CA THR A 67 17.61 -3.11 -18.81
C THR A 67 16.79 -1.82 -18.80
N ASN A 68 17.46 -0.66 -18.91
CA ASN A 68 16.88 0.68 -18.88
C ASN A 68 16.16 1.07 -17.56
N ILE A 69 16.36 0.30 -16.49
CA ILE A 69 15.96 0.70 -15.15
C ILE A 69 17.14 1.42 -14.49
N PRO A 70 16.94 2.62 -13.92
CA PRO A 70 17.99 3.34 -13.20
C PRO A 70 18.55 2.56 -12.02
N GLY A 71 19.83 2.81 -11.71
CA GLY A 71 20.51 2.21 -10.56
C GLY A 71 21.22 0.89 -10.88
N THR A 72 21.69 0.21 -9.85
CA THR A 72 22.30 -1.12 -9.92
C THR A 72 22.08 -1.80 -8.58
N ALA A 73 21.65 -3.06 -8.60
CA ALA A 73 21.34 -3.79 -7.38
C ALA A 73 22.56 -3.89 -6.43
N GLY A 74 22.46 -3.24 -5.28
CA GLY A 74 23.41 -3.23 -4.17
C GLY A 74 22.98 -4.12 -3.01
N TYR A 75 23.84 -4.21 -1.99
CA TYR A 75 23.53 -4.97 -0.77
C TYR A 75 22.68 -4.10 0.13
N GLN A 76 21.53 -4.63 0.60
CA GLN A 76 20.57 -3.89 1.43
C GLN A 76 20.04 -2.62 0.76
N ASP A 77 19.80 -2.65 -0.55
CA ASP A 77 19.13 -1.55 -1.26
C ASP A 77 17.61 -1.56 -1.02
N PHE A 78 17.04 -2.74 -0.78
CA PHE A 78 15.61 -2.96 -0.53
C PHE A 78 14.69 -2.45 -1.65
N PHE A 79 15.06 -2.61 -2.93
CA PHE A 79 14.16 -2.25 -4.05
C PHE A 79 12.81 -2.97 -3.94
N GLY A 80 11.73 -2.19 -3.86
CA GLY A 80 10.39 -2.69 -3.58
C GLY A 80 9.95 -2.56 -2.12
N SER A 81 10.68 -1.84 -1.28
CA SER A 81 10.32 -1.61 0.13
C SER A 81 9.03 -0.82 0.29
N SER A 82 8.80 0.16 -0.58
CA SER A 82 7.58 0.95 -0.69
C SER A 82 7.12 1.02 -2.14
N LEU A 83 5.81 1.06 -2.34
CA LEU A 83 5.16 1.07 -3.66
C LEU A 83 4.03 2.09 -3.67
N ALA A 84 3.94 2.88 -4.73
CA ALA A 84 2.78 3.72 -5.02
C ALA A 84 2.54 3.80 -6.53
N SER A 85 1.35 4.17 -6.97
CA SER A 85 1.00 4.22 -8.40
C SER A 85 0.25 5.49 -8.76
N GLY A 86 0.32 5.82 -10.04
CA GLY A 86 -0.47 6.86 -10.67
C GLY A 86 -0.05 7.03 -12.12
N ASP A 87 -0.91 7.55 -12.98
CA ASP A 87 -0.52 7.98 -14.33
C ASP A 87 0.20 9.34 -14.24
N VAL A 88 1.40 9.33 -13.65
CA VAL A 88 2.11 10.57 -13.27
C VAL A 88 2.57 11.35 -14.50
N ASN A 89 2.71 10.67 -15.65
CA ASN A 89 3.11 11.28 -16.91
C ASN A 89 1.94 11.59 -17.86
N GLY A 90 0.71 11.16 -17.53
CA GLY A 90 -0.51 11.45 -18.28
C GLY A 90 -0.64 10.71 -19.62
N ASP A 91 0.02 9.56 -19.78
CA ASP A 91 -0.06 8.75 -21.02
C ASP A 91 -1.19 7.71 -20.99
N GLY A 92 -1.95 7.67 -19.89
CA GLY A 92 -3.11 6.83 -19.66
C GLY A 92 -2.79 5.40 -19.25
N TYR A 93 -1.54 5.11 -18.87
CA TYR A 93 -1.18 3.87 -18.18
C TYR A 93 -0.81 4.21 -16.74
N ALA A 94 -1.14 3.35 -15.79
CA ALA A 94 -0.59 3.51 -14.45
C ALA A 94 0.95 3.36 -14.51
N ASP A 95 1.66 4.23 -13.80
CA ASP A 95 3.09 4.13 -13.55
C ASP A 95 3.33 3.66 -12.11
N LEU A 96 4.43 2.94 -11.87
CA LEU A 96 4.77 2.41 -10.56
C LEU A 96 5.96 3.17 -9.96
N LEU A 97 5.79 3.72 -8.77
CA LEU A 97 6.88 4.25 -7.98
C LEU A 97 7.41 3.16 -7.04
N VAL A 98 8.73 2.99 -7.02
CA VAL A 98 9.40 1.95 -6.24
C VAL A 98 10.47 2.59 -5.37
N GLY A 99 10.34 2.45 -4.06
CA GLY A 99 11.39 2.80 -3.10
C GLY A 99 12.49 1.74 -3.01
N SER A 100 13.71 2.22 -2.83
CA SER A 100 14.89 1.48 -2.39
C SER A 100 15.53 2.25 -1.23
N GLU A 101 14.92 2.19 -0.06
CA GLU A 101 15.30 3.06 1.07
C GLU A 101 16.76 2.87 1.54
N GLY A 102 17.37 1.73 1.25
CA GLY A 102 18.76 1.43 1.60
C GLY A 102 19.77 1.69 0.49
N ASP A 103 19.33 2.08 -0.72
CA ASP A 103 20.21 2.26 -1.88
C ASP A 103 21.28 3.32 -1.61
N THR A 104 22.51 2.99 -1.99
CA THR A 104 23.69 3.83 -1.79
C THR A 104 24.32 4.34 -3.09
N THR A 105 23.70 4.06 -4.24
CA THR A 105 24.29 4.22 -5.58
C THR A 105 23.62 5.28 -6.45
N ALA A 106 23.71 6.55 -6.04
CA ALA A 106 23.74 7.72 -6.92
C ALA A 106 24.54 8.82 -6.19
N ASP A 107 24.93 9.91 -6.84
CA ASP A 107 25.94 10.90 -6.38
C ASP A 107 25.72 11.63 -5.02
N THR A 108 24.79 11.18 -4.19
CA THR A 108 24.60 11.61 -2.80
C THR A 108 25.01 10.49 -1.86
N SER A 109 25.61 10.84 -0.73
CA SER A 109 26.20 9.92 0.24
C SER A 109 25.22 8.93 0.90
N GLY A 110 24.78 7.88 0.19
CA GLY A 110 24.26 6.64 0.78
C GLY A 110 22.87 6.69 1.44
N ASN A 111 21.85 7.29 0.82
CA ASN A 111 20.61 7.67 1.52
C ASN A 111 19.28 7.32 0.82
N GLY A 112 19.16 6.17 0.15
CA GLY A 112 17.92 5.67 -0.45
C GLY A 112 17.56 6.30 -1.81
N SER A 113 16.70 5.64 -2.58
CA SER A 113 16.25 6.10 -3.90
C SER A 113 14.77 5.79 -4.17
N VAL A 114 14.17 6.54 -5.10
CA VAL A 114 12.84 6.23 -5.66
C VAL A 114 12.96 6.19 -7.18
N THR A 115 12.45 5.11 -7.78
CA THR A 115 12.40 4.93 -9.23
C THR A 115 10.96 4.87 -9.70
N VAL A 116 10.60 5.70 -10.67
CA VAL A 116 9.35 5.55 -11.43
C VAL A 116 9.59 4.53 -12.55
N LEU A 117 8.80 3.48 -12.61
CA LEU A 117 8.75 2.49 -13.67
C LEU A 117 7.55 2.79 -14.55
N TRP A 118 7.80 3.05 -15.83
CA TRP A 118 6.76 3.50 -16.75
C TRP A 118 5.82 2.37 -17.16
N GLY A 119 4.51 2.64 -17.10
CA GLY A 119 3.47 1.80 -17.66
C GLY A 119 3.52 1.71 -19.18
N GLY A 120 2.60 0.94 -19.74
CA GLY A 120 2.42 0.74 -21.17
C GLY A 120 2.03 -0.68 -21.51
N THR A 121 1.62 -0.92 -22.77
CA THR A 121 1.25 -2.26 -23.29
C THR A 121 2.26 -3.40 -23.03
N SER A 122 3.49 -3.04 -22.68
CA SER A 122 4.46 -3.93 -22.03
C SER A 122 5.13 -3.10 -20.94
N PRO A 123 4.63 -3.17 -19.69
CA PRO A 123 5.05 -2.23 -18.66
C PRO A 123 6.50 -2.45 -18.23
N PHE A 124 7.05 -1.41 -17.60
CA PHE A 124 8.34 -1.40 -16.89
C PHE A 124 9.56 -1.71 -17.77
N ARG A 125 9.56 -1.22 -19.01
CA ARG A 125 10.69 -1.36 -19.97
C ARG A 125 11.71 -0.23 -19.89
N SER A 126 11.42 0.77 -19.05
CA SER A 126 12.25 1.93 -18.75
C SER A 126 11.76 2.57 -17.46
N GLY A 127 12.61 3.34 -16.80
CA GLY A 127 12.22 4.13 -15.63
C GLY A 127 12.98 5.44 -15.52
N LEU A 128 12.65 6.19 -14.48
CA LEU A 128 13.26 7.47 -14.12
C LEU A 128 13.51 7.49 -12.61
N ALA A 129 14.75 7.80 -12.21
CA ALA A 129 15.06 8.06 -10.81
C ALA A 129 14.55 9.45 -10.41
N LEU A 130 13.84 9.55 -9.30
CA LEU A 130 13.42 10.84 -8.76
C LEU A 130 14.62 11.55 -8.11
N PRO A 131 14.82 12.85 -8.38
CA PRO A 131 15.92 13.59 -7.79
C PRO A 131 15.62 13.84 -6.31
N SER A 132 16.42 13.28 -5.40
CA SER A 132 16.26 13.51 -3.96
C SER A 132 16.35 15.01 -3.68
N GLY A 133 17.37 15.74 -4.13
CA GLY A 133 17.48 17.20 -3.96
C GLY A 133 18.77 17.64 -3.24
N PRO A 134 19.02 18.95 -3.09
CA PRO A 134 20.35 19.48 -2.74
C PRO A 134 20.76 19.38 -1.24
N SER A 135 19.86 18.96 -0.35
CA SER A 135 20.06 19.00 1.11
C SER A 135 19.57 17.73 1.80
N TYR A 136 20.33 16.64 1.76
CA TYR A 136 19.97 15.43 2.53
C TYR A 136 20.99 15.12 3.61
N PRO A 137 20.78 15.61 4.85
CA PRO A 137 21.42 15.04 6.02
C PRO A 137 20.80 13.68 6.43
N SER A 138 19.66 13.28 5.85
CA SER A 138 18.86 12.13 6.28
C SER A 138 18.93 10.93 5.32
N ARG A 139 18.90 9.72 5.91
CA ARG A 139 18.83 8.42 5.22
C ARG A 139 17.39 8.11 4.78
N LEU A 140 17.22 6.99 4.06
CA LEU A 140 15.91 6.37 3.79
C LEU A 140 15.00 7.18 2.85
N PHE A 141 15.53 7.91 1.88
CA PHE A 141 14.66 8.50 0.84
C PHE A 141 13.92 7.39 0.10
N GLY A 142 12.59 7.47 0.06
CA GLY A 142 11.74 6.38 -0.43
C GLY A 142 11.29 5.39 0.65
N ALA A 143 11.42 5.74 1.94
CA ALA A 143 10.87 4.92 3.04
C ALA A 143 9.37 4.65 2.86
N ASP A 144 8.63 5.66 2.39
CA ASP A 144 7.27 5.50 1.89
C ASP A 144 6.92 6.56 0.84
N ILE A 145 5.90 6.27 0.03
CA ILE A 145 5.50 7.07 -1.13
C ILE A 145 3.98 7.16 -1.15
N ALA A 146 3.44 8.37 -1.32
CA ALA A 146 2.02 8.58 -1.62
C ALA A 146 1.86 9.36 -2.92
N VAL A 147 0.81 9.01 -3.66
CA VAL A 147 0.38 9.72 -4.87
C VAL A 147 -1.04 10.23 -4.64
N GLY A 148 -1.29 11.49 -4.99
CA GLY A 148 -2.59 12.14 -4.87
C GLY A 148 -2.63 13.47 -5.62
N ASP A 149 -3.79 14.07 -5.81
CA ASP A 149 -3.94 15.42 -6.35
C ASP A 149 -3.82 16.46 -5.21
N PHE A 150 -2.60 16.63 -4.70
CA PHE A 150 -2.33 17.52 -3.56
C PHE A 150 -2.46 19.00 -3.91
N THR A 151 -2.32 19.36 -5.19
CA THR A 151 -2.39 20.75 -5.66
C THR A 151 -3.74 21.14 -6.26
N GLY A 152 -4.62 20.18 -6.52
CA GLY A 152 -5.96 20.40 -7.10
C GLY A 152 -5.94 20.68 -8.60
N ASP A 153 -4.89 20.27 -9.31
CA ASP A 153 -4.75 20.48 -10.75
C ASP A 153 -5.17 19.26 -11.60
N SER A 154 -5.67 18.21 -10.93
CA SER A 154 -6.07 16.92 -11.49
C SER A 154 -4.92 16.11 -12.11
N ALA A 155 -3.68 16.53 -11.93
CA ALA A 155 -2.50 15.72 -12.23
C ALA A 155 -2.01 15.04 -10.93
N PRO A 156 -1.49 13.81 -11.01
CA PRO A 156 -0.92 13.17 -9.83
C PRO A 156 0.34 13.89 -9.34
N ASP A 157 0.33 14.25 -8.06
CA ASP A 157 1.48 14.71 -7.30
C ASP A 157 2.07 13.55 -6.49
N ILE A 158 3.36 13.63 -6.16
CA ILE A 158 4.08 12.57 -5.44
C ILE A 158 4.68 13.13 -4.15
N ALA A 159 4.36 12.52 -3.02
CA ALA A 159 5.01 12.74 -1.75
C ALA A 159 5.95 11.57 -1.43
N VAL A 160 7.21 11.88 -1.11
CA VAL A 160 8.23 10.89 -0.74
C VAL A 160 8.77 11.20 0.65
N SER A 161 8.72 10.22 1.55
CA SER A 161 9.30 10.35 2.88
C SER A 161 10.78 9.94 2.91
N SER A 162 11.47 10.47 3.91
CA SER A 162 12.82 10.07 4.33
C SER A 162 12.86 10.01 5.86
N GLN A 163 14.00 9.67 6.46
CA GLN A 163 14.10 9.53 7.92
C GLN A 163 13.54 10.74 8.70
N THR A 164 13.77 11.97 8.23
CA THR A 164 13.36 13.21 8.95
C THR A 164 12.83 14.30 8.02
N SER A 165 12.47 13.98 6.78
CA SER A 165 12.05 14.97 5.80
C SER A 165 11.04 14.39 4.83
N LEU A 166 10.17 15.24 4.31
CA LEU A 166 9.16 14.90 3.32
C LEU A 166 9.40 15.77 2.09
N ARG A 167 9.30 15.19 0.90
CA ARG A 167 9.46 15.92 -0.36
C ARG A 167 8.26 15.74 -1.24
N LEU A 168 7.71 16.85 -1.72
CA LEU A 168 6.56 16.91 -2.61
C LEU A 168 7.03 17.25 -4.03
N TYR A 169 6.64 16.45 -5.01
CA TYR A 169 6.85 16.67 -6.43
C TYR A 169 5.50 16.91 -7.08
N SER A 170 5.32 18.10 -7.65
CA SER A 170 4.11 18.46 -8.38
C SER A 170 4.42 19.07 -9.75
N GLY A 171 3.46 18.97 -10.66
CA GLY A 171 3.56 19.45 -12.04
C GLY A 171 4.05 18.40 -13.04
N THR A 172 4.53 18.85 -14.21
CA THR A 172 4.69 17.95 -15.36
C THR A 172 5.85 16.95 -15.22
N PHE A 173 5.50 15.65 -15.17
CA PHE A 173 6.43 14.55 -15.41
C PHE A 173 6.52 14.21 -16.90
N THR A 174 7.70 13.76 -17.30
CA THR A 174 7.91 13.09 -18.59
C THR A 174 8.77 11.86 -18.35
N ARG A 175 8.80 10.95 -19.31
CA ARG A 175 9.62 9.72 -19.20
C ARG A 175 11.11 9.94 -18.91
N THR A 176 11.62 11.14 -19.15
CA THR A 176 13.04 11.50 -18.98
C THR A 176 13.27 12.61 -17.95
N LYS A 177 12.23 13.19 -17.36
CA LYS A 177 12.37 14.36 -16.48
C LYS A 177 11.23 14.42 -15.47
N ALA A 178 11.60 14.52 -14.19
CA ALA A 178 10.71 14.84 -13.09
C ALA A 178 10.65 16.36 -12.84
N PRO A 179 9.56 16.89 -12.28
CA PRO A 179 9.51 18.26 -11.80
C PRO A 179 10.48 18.48 -10.62
N THR A 180 10.75 19.75 -10.32
CA THR A 180 11.55 20.10 -9.14
C THR A 180 10.67 19.94 -7.91
N GLY A 181 11.01 19.01 -7.02
CA GLY A 181 10.31 18.89 -5.74
C GLY A 181 10.65 20.01 -4.73
N ILE A 182 9.76 20.19 -3.76
CA ILE A 182 9.94 21.05 -2.59
C ILE A 182 10.04 20.21 -1.32
N ASP A 183 10.86 20.66 -0.36
CA ASP A 183 10.97 19.99 0.93
C ASP A 183 9.93 20.56 1.90
N LEU A 184 9.12 19.68 2.47
CA LEU A 184 8.18 19.99 3.53
C LEU A 184 8.85 19.70 4.87
N THR A 185 8.93 20.71 5.72
CA THR A 185 9.58 20.61 7.03
C THR A 185 8.60 20.95 8.14
N ASP A 186 8.57 20.13 9.17
CA ASP A 186 7.88 20.42 10.43
C ASP A 186 8.74 19.90 11.59
N PRO A 187 8.82 20.61 12.73
CA PRO A 187 9.61 20.17 13.89
C PRO A 187 9.16 18.83 14.47
N ASP A 188 7.91 18.43 14.24
CA ASP A 188 7.38 17.13 14.67
C ASP A 188 7.72 16.01 13.67
N LEU A 189 8.49 16.31 12.61
CA LEU A 189 9.07 15.30 11.73
C LEU A 189 10.23 14.56 12.41
N THR A 190 9.93 13.47 13.12
CA THR A 190 10.89 12.73 13.95
C THR A 190 11.19 11.27 13.53
N GLY A 191 10.42 10.64 12.65
CA GLY A 191 10.77 9.34 12.05
C GLY A 191 9.66 8.30 11.91
N SER A 192 9.92 7.34 11.01
CA SER A 192 9.09 6.21 10.53
C SER A 192 7.73 6.62 9.97
N TRP A 193 7.68 6.84 8.65
CA TRP A 193 6.62 7.60 8.01
C TRP A 193 5.80 6.75 7.07
N ASN A 194 4.58 6.46 7.49
CA ASN A 194 3.58 5.83 6.64
C ASN A 194 2.72 6.95 6.07
N LEU A 195 2.51 6.95 4.76
CA LEU A 195 1.81 7.99 4.03
C LEU A 195 0.48 7.45 3.51
N ALA A 196 -0.57 8.27 3.58
CA ALA A 196 -1.81 8.05 2.85
C ALA A 196 -2.30 9.37 2.27
N ALA A 197 -2.79 9.33 1.04
CA ALA A 197 -3.51 10.43 0.40
C ALA A 197 -5.02 10.16 0.46
N GLY A 198 -5.82 11.20 0.59
CA GLY A 198 -7.28 11.13 0.43
C GLY A 198 -7.93 12.50 0.58
N ASP A 199 -9.12 12.66 0.01
CA ASP A 199 -9.92 13.88 0.11
C ASP A 199 -10.73 13.86 1.42
N PHE A 200 -10.07 14.21 2.53
CA PHE A 200 -10.68 14.18 3.86
C PHE A 200 -11.63 15.37 4.05
N THR A 201 -11.34 16.51 3.40
CA THR A 201 -12.16 17.72 3.47
C THR A 201 -13.35 17.70 2.51
N GLY A 202 -13.31 16.91 1.44
CA GLY A 202 -14.33 16.88 0.39
C GLY A 202 -14.26 18.06 -0.58
N ASP A 203 -13.11 18.73 -0.68
CA ASP A 203 -12.91 19.89 -1.54
C ASP A 203 -12.40 19.53 -2.96
N GLY A 204 -12.17 18.22 -3.18
CA GLY A 204 -11.67 17.67 -4.44
C GLY A 204 -10.15 17.67 -4.56
N LYS A 205 -9.42 18.01 -3.49
CA LYS A 205 -7.97 17.91 -3.39
C LYS A 205 -7.63 16.87 -2.35
N ASP A 206 -6.54 16.15 -2.58
CA ASP A 206 -6.08 15.20 -1.59
C ASP A 206 -5.32 15.91 -0.47
N GLU A 207 -5.63 15.55 0.76
CA GLU A 207 -4.76 15.75 1.90
C GLU A 207 -3.76 14.60 2.02
N LEU A 208 -2.61 14.87 2.65
CA LEU A 208 -1.59 13.88 2.94
C LEU A 208 -1.52 13.62 4.45
N ALA A 209 -1.91 12.43 4.87
CA ALA A 209 -1.65 11.92 6.20
C ALA A 209 -0.23 11.36 6.29
N VAL A 210 0.56 11.87 7.24
CA VAL A 210 1.95 11.47 7.51
C VAL A 210 2.01 10.91 8.92
N VAL A 211 2.00 9.58 9.04
CA VAL A 211 1.82 8.84 10.30
C VAL A 211 3.16 8.35 10.83
N GLN A 212 3.50 8.76 12.06
CA GLN A 212 4.60 8.23 12.88
C GLN A 212 4.07 7.53 14.10
N SER A 213 4.92 6.75 14.77
CA SER A 213 4.57 6.08 16.01
C SER A 213 3.96 7.01 17.08
N LYS A 214 4.38 8.29 17.20
CA LYS A 214 3.87 9.20 18.24
C LYS A 214 2.83 10.22 17.78
N THR A 215 2.99 10.75 16.59
CA THR A 215 2.13 11.81 16.07
C THR A 215 1.91 11.62 14.58
N SER A 216 0.72 11.97 14.14
CA SER A 216 0.38 12.01 12.73
C SER A 216 0.11 13.45 12.34
N LEU A 217 0.70 13.88 11.22
CA LEU A 217 0.49 15.20 10.65
C LEU A 217 -0.44 15.04 9.45
N VAL A 218 -1.43 15.91 9.32
CA VAL A 218 -2.22 16.01 8.09
C VAL A 218 -1.78 17.27 7.38
N TYR A 219 -1.17 17.11 6.21
CA TYR A 219 -0.87 18.21 5.32
C TYR A 219 -2.04 18.40 4.36
N GLY A 220 -2.33 19.66 4.06
CA GLY A 220 -3.35 20.04 3.09
C GLY A 220 -3.01 21.39 2.52
N GLN A 221 -3.56 21.66 1.34
CA GLN A 221 -3.37 22.92 0.66
C GLN A 221 -4.19 24.04 1.34
N GLU A 222 -3.61 25.22 1.51
CA GLU A 222 -4.37 26.36 2.06
C GLU A 222 -5.56 26.72 1.14
N PRO A 223 -6.77 26.96 1.71
CA PRO A 223 -7.95 27.28 0.91
C PRO A 223 -7.75 28.44 -0.06
N GLY A 224 -8.10 28.23 -1.33
CA GLY A 224 -8.00 29.23 -2.40
C GLY A 224 -6.61 29.38 -3.04
N THR A 225 -5.67 28.50 -2.71
CA THR A 225 -4.36 28.42 -3.35
C THR A 225 -4.27 27.18 -4.27
N THR A 226 -3.28 27.17 -5.16
CA THR A 226 -2.95 26.04 -6.07
C THR A 226 -1.44 25.74 -6.10
N ASP A 227 -0.63 26.52 -5.40
CA ASP A 227 0.84 26.41 -5.45
C ASP A 227 1.33 25.43 -4.38
N ALA A 228 2.31 24.59 -4.70
CA ALA A 228 2.84 23.57 -3.78
C ALA A 228 3.38 24.15 -2.45
N ASP A 229 3.88 25.40 -2.46
CA ASP A 229 4.39 26.09 -1.27
C ASP A 229 3.32 26.35 -0.19
N SER A 230 2.03 26.22 -0.55
CA SER A 230 0.90 26.36 0.37
C SER A 230 0.50 25.06 1.07
N PHE A 231 1.18 23.94 0.77
CA PHE A 231 0.91 22.64 1.36
C PHE A 231 1.53 22.56 2.76
N THR A 232 0.69 22.74 3.79
CA THR A 232 1.13 22.93 5.18
C THR A 232 0.36 22.03 6.13
N VAL A 233 0.84 21.91 7.38
CA VAL A 233 0.18 21.06 8.40
C VAL A 233 -1.13 21.69 8.86
N GLN A 234 -2.25 21.03 8.55
CA GLN A 234 -3.62 21.44 8.89
C GLN A 234 -4.13 20.78 10.18
N ALA A 235 -3.62 19.60 10.53
CA ALA A 235 -4.00 18.91 11.75
C ALA A 235 -2.84 18.08 12.35
N ARG A 236 -2.96 17.83 13.66
CA ARG A 236 -2.07 16.94 14.43
C ARG A 236 -2.93 15.93 15.17
N LEU A 237 -2.64 14.66 14.97
CA LEU A 237 -3.38 13.52 15.51
C LEU A 237 -2.44 12.59 16.26
N ALA A 238 -3.01 11.65 17.03
CA ALA A 238 -2.22 10.58 17.62
C ALA A 238 -1.59 9.69 16.54
N GLY A 239 -0.36 9.26 16.80
CA GLY A 239 0.45 8.43 15.91
C GLY A 239 0.01 6.97 15.79
N GLY A 240 0.71 6.26 14.90
CA GLY A 240 0.61 4.82 14.63
C GLY A 240 1.75 4.31 13.75
N ASP A 241 1.63 3.08 13.28
CA ASP A 241 2.64 2.38 12.48
C ASP A 241 2.16 1.98 11.08
N ARG A 242 0.84 2.04 10.79
CA ARG A 242 0.26 1.83 9.45
C ARG A 242 -0.91 2.78 9.22
N VAL A 243 -1.19 3.07 7.96
CA VAL A 243 -2.26 3.98 7.57
C VAL A 243 -2.95 3.50 6.29
N ALA A 244 -4.26 3.74 6.19
CA ALA A 244 -5.03 3.61 4.96
C ALA A 244 -6.13 4.67 4.93
N ALA A 245 -6.46 5.15 3.72
CA ALA A 245 -7.52 6.11 3.47
C ALA A 245 -8.60 5.52 2.56
N GLY A 246 -9.85 5.95 2.75
CA GLY A 246 -10.98 5.64 1.88
C GLY A 246 -12.32 5.88 2.56
N ASP A 247 -13.38 6.11 1.78
CA ASP A 247 -14.73 6.40 2.29
C ASP A 247 -15.44 5.18 2.90
N LEU A 248 -15.28 4.97 4.22
CA LEU A 248 -15.90 3.86 4.97
C LEU A 248 -17.39 4.11 5.24
N ASN A 249 -17.84 5.35 5.10
CA ASN A 249 -19.16 5.75 5.55
C ASN A 249 -20.13 6.14 4.40
N GLY A 250 -19.60 6.31 3.19
CA GLY A 250 -20.33 6.60 1.96
C GLY A 250 -20.78 8.05 1.84
N ASP A 251 -20.10 8.99 2.50
CA ASP A 251 -20.45 10.41 2.48
C ASP A 251 -19.67 11.23 1.44
N GLY A 252 -18.84 10.56 0.65
CA GLY A 252 -18.03 11.14 -0.43
C GLY A 252 -16.75 11.81 0.03
N ARG A 253 -16.36 11.67 1.30
CA ARG A 253 -15.04 12.05 1.82
C ARG A 253 -14.28 10.80 2.23
N ASP A 254 -12.98 10.83 2.05
CA ASP A 254 -12.16 9.74 2.55
C ASP A 254 -12.07 9.78 4.08
N ASP A 255 -12.06 8.60 4.69
CA ASP A 255 -11.83 8.41 6.11
C ASP A 255 -10.40 7.88 6.32
N LEU A 256 -9.83 8.07 7.51
CA LEU A 256 -8.48 7.64 7.84
C LEU A 256 -8.46 6.54 8.90
N ALA A 257 -7.91 5.38 8.56
CA ALA A 257 -7.58 4.31 9.51
C ALA A 257 -6.08 4.34 9.85
N ILE A 258 -5.75 4.43 11.13
CA ILE A 258 -4.38 4.38 11.66
C ILE A 258 -4.25 3.17 12.57
N ALA A 259 -3.35 2.24 12.26
CA ALA A 259 -3.03 1.15 13.18
C ALA A 259 -1.83 1.47 14.04
N LEU A 260 -1.84 1.01 15.28
CA LEU A 260 -0.67 0.85 16.12
C LEU A 260 -0.58 -0.62 16.48
N TYR A 261 0.18 -1.39 15.70
CA TYR A 261 0.17 -2.85 15.80
C TYR A 261 1.06 -3.35 16.96
N ASP A 262 2.08 -2.59 17.38
CA ASP A 262 2.89 -2.88 18.56
C ASP A 262 2.93 -1.69 19.55
N PRO A 263 1.85 -1.47 20.31
CA PRO A 263 1.76 -0.35 21.24
C PRO A 263 2.74 -0.45 22.43
N ARG A 264 3.41 -1.59 22.63
CA ARG A 264 4.40 -1.76 23.72
C ARG A 264 5.77 -1.24 23.31
N LEU A 265 6.18 -1.47 22.06
CA LEU A 265 7.44 -0.94 21.52
C LEU A 265 7.28 0.50 21.00
N HIS A 266 6.10 0.85 20.49
CA HIS A 266 5.84 2.12 19.81
C HIS A 266 4.65 2.89 20.42
N PRO A 267 4.67 3.24 21.71
CA PRO A 267 3.52 3.91 22.32
C PRO A 267 3.30 5.32 21.74
N ASN A 268 2.07 5.59 21.29
CA ASN A 268 1.65 6.90 20.78
C ASN A 268 1.20 7.88 21.88
N GLY A 269 1.43 7.55 23.15
CA GLY A 269 1.04 8.36 24.31
C GLY A 269 -0.43 8.21 24.74
N LEU A 270 -1.22 7.38 24.05
CA LEU A 270 -2.57 7.00 24.48
C LEU A 270 -2.55 5.74 25.34
N THR A 271 -3.62 5.55 26.14
CA THR A 271 -3.85 4.28 26.84
C THR A 271 -4.10 3.18 25.83
N ASP A 272 -3.30 2.13 25.87
CA ASP A 272 -3.46 0.95 25.00
C ASP A 272 -4.65 0.09 25.45
N PRO A 273 -5.74 0.00 24.64
CA PRO A 273 -6.88 -0.86 24.96
C PRO A 273 -6.62 -2.32 24.58
N SER A 274 -5.61 -2.58 23.75
CA SER A 274 -5.32 -3.90 23.19
C SER A 274 -4.50 -4.79 24.13
N HIS A 275 -3.82 -4.21 25.11
CA HIS A 275 -2.88 -4.92 25.99
C HIS A 275 -1.72 -5.56 25.21
N GLY A 276 -1.16 -4.82 24.25
CA GLY A 276 -0.01 -5.25 23.44
C GLY A 276 -0.35 -6.14 22.24
N ALA A 277 -1.62 -6.25 21.86
CA ALA A 277 -2.05 -7.02 20.69
C ALA A 277 -2.13 -6.18 19.41
N GLY A 278 -2.21 -4.84 19.54
CA GLY A 278 -2.42 -3.92 18.44
C GLY A 278 -3.86 -3.40 18.35
N TYR A 279 -4.05 -2.21 17.79
CA TYR A 279 -5.37 -1.61 17.58
C TYR A 279 -5.40 -0.68 16.37
N VAL A 280 -6.59 -0.47 15.82
CA VAL A 280 -6.86 0.47 14.72
C VAL A 280 -7.76 1.60 15.22
N THR A 281 -7.39 2.85 14.90
CA THR A 281 -8.21 4.03 15.13
C THR A 281 -8.73 4.56 13.80
N VAL A 282 -10.05 4.68 13.66
CA VAL A 282 -10.72 5.26 12.48
C VAL A 282 -11.19 6.67 12.79
N ARG A 283 -10.89 7.62 11.90
CA ARG A 283 -11.33 9.01 11.94
C ARG A 283 -12.07 9.32 10.65
N TYR A 284 -13.20 10.00 10.76
CA TYR A 284 -14.06 10.24 9.61
C TYR A 284 -13.74 11.58 8.94
N GLY A 285 -13.94 11.65 7.63
CA GLY A 285 -13.84 12.86 6.82
C GLY A 285 -14.89 13.90 7.24
N ASP A 286 -14.47 15.13 7.52
CA ASP A 286 -15.33 16.21 8.02
C ASP A 286 -14.89 17.58 7.43
N PRO A 287 -15.69 18.19 6.55
CA PRO A 287 -15.36 19.45 5.89
C PRO A 287 -15.29 20.64 6.86
N ASP A 288 -15.92 20.51 8.03
CA ASP A 288 -16.00 21.59 9.02
C ASP A 288 -14.79 21.56 9.99
N ILE A 289 -13.87 20.60 9.82
CA ILE A 289 -12.68 20.44 10.66
C ILE A 289 -11.41 20.77 9.87
N SER A 290 -10.49 21.51 10.50
CA SER A 290 -9.16 21.78 9.94
C SER A 290 -8.42 20.47 9.65
N GLY A 291 -8.00 20.27 8.40
CA GLY A 291 -7.38 19.03 7.93
C GLY A 291 -8.34 17.87 7.71
N GLY A 292 -9.65 18.13 7.70
CA GLY A 292 -10.66 17.20 7.17
C GLY A 292 -10.94 15.98 8.04
N LEU A 293 -10.37 15.82 9.23
CA LEU A 293 -10.52 14.58 10.01
C LEU A 293 -11.01 14.83 11.43
N THR A 294 -11.95 14.00 11.90
CA THR A 294 -12.48 14.12 13.26
C THR A 294 -11.35 14.04 14.32
N PRO A 295 -11.31 14.96 15.31
CA PRO A 295 -10.27 14.98 16.34
C PRO A 295 -10.30 13.77 17.29
N THR A 296 -11.44 13.10 17.40
CA THR A 296 -11.60 11.82 18.10
C THR A 296 -11.85 10.70 17.08
N GLY A 297 -11.17 9.57 17.25
CA GLY A 297 -11.39 8.38 16.43
C GLY A 297 -12.05 7.24 17.21
N HIS A 298 -12.62 6.29 16.47
CA HIS A 298 -13.15 5.04 17.00
C HIS A 298 -12.06 3.98 17.00
N VAL A 299 -11.90 3.28 18.13
CA VAL A 299 -10.83 2.30 18.30
C VAL A 299 -11.38 0.87 18.21
N TYR A 300 -10.69 0.04 17.43
CA TYR A 300 -11.00 -1.36 17.19
C TYR A 300 -9.79 -2.24 17.51
N HIS A 301 -10.03 -3.38 18.16
CA HIS A 301 -9.06 -4.43 18.48
C HIS A 301 -9.81 -5.76 18.63
N GLN A 302 -9.14 -6.91 18.75
CA GLN A 302 -9.81 -8.23 18.72
C GLN A 302 -10.83 -8.45 19.87
N ASN A 303 -10.61 -7.85 21.04
CA ASN A 303 -11.58 -7.84 22.14
C ASN A 303 -12.77 -6.86 21.95
N THR A 304 -12.83 -6.08 20.87
CA THR A 304 -13.97 -5.21 20.58
C THR A 304 -15.21 -6.05 20.29
N ALA A 305 -16.34 -5.70 20.91
CA ALA A 305 -17.56 -6.49 20.79
C ALA A 305 -18.00 -6.65 19.31
N GLY A 306 -18.21 -7.91 18.90
CA GLY A 306 -18.58 -8.28 17.53
C GLY A 306 -17.41 -8.66 16.63
N ILE A 307 -16.16 -8.36 17.02
CA ILE A 307 -14.97 -8.83 16.31
C ILE A 307 -14.65 -10.27 16.76
N PRO A 308 -14.50 -11.23 15.83
CA PRO A 308 -14.10 -12.60 16.18
C PRO A 308 -12.65 -12.67 16.67
N GLY A 309 -12.43 -13.37 17.79
CA GLY A 309 -11.11 -13.57 18.37
C GLY A 309 -10.99 -13.01 19.77
N SER A 310 -9.75 -12.89 20.22
CA SER A 310 -9.38 -12.28 21.50
C SER A 310 -8.01 -11.65 21.33
N ASN A 311 -7.74 -10.59 22.07
CA ASN A 311 -6.40 -10.01 22.08
C ASN A 311 -5.40 -11.02 22.67
N GLU A 312 -4.34 -11.34 21.94
CA GLU A 312 -3.15 -11.97 22.48
C GLU A 312 -1.96 -11.01 22.25
N SER A 313 -1.13 -10.84 23.29
CA SER A 313 0.02 -9.94 23.12
C SER A 313 0.91 -10.44 21.99
N ASP A 314 1.42 -9.53 21.17
CA ASP A 314 2.26 -9.82 19.99
C ASP A 314 1.52 -10.32 18.73
N ASP A 315 0.18 -10.34 18.69
CA ASP A 315 -0.57 -10.71 17.46
C ASP A 315 -0.42 -9.71 16.30
N ASN A 316 -0.07 -8.47 16.64
CA ASN A 316 0.09 -7.34 15.73
C ASN A 316 -1.18 -7.06 14.90
N PHE A 317 -2.33 -6.97 15.57
CA PHE A 317 -3.58 -6.51 14.96
C PHE A 317 -3.40 -5.13 14.33
N GLY A 318 -3.57 -5.06 13.00
CA GLY A 318 -3.34 -3.85 12.21
C GLY A 318 -1.93 -3.75 11.61
N ALA A 319 -1.19 -4.86 11.50
CA ALA A 319 0.11 -4.89 10.82
C ALA A 319 0.05 -4.49 9.34
N ALA A 320 -1.13 -4.64 8.72
CA ALA A 320 -1.45 -4.14 7.39
C ALA A 320 -2.92 -3.67 7.35
N LEU A 321 -3.21 -2.66 6.53
CA LEU A 321 -4.54 -2.08 6.34
C LEU A 321 -4.81 -1.88 4.85
N SER A 322 -6.05 -2.07 4.42
CA SER A 322 -6.51 -1.64 3.10
C SER A 322 -8.00 -1.29 3.12
N ILE A 323 -8.40 -0.24 2.40
CA ILE A 323 -9.78 0.24 2.33
C ILE A 323 -10.24 0.23 0.87
N ALA A 324 -11.35 -0.46 0.60
CA ALA A 324 -12.09 -0.38 -0.67
C ALA A 324 -13.47 -1.06 -0.54
N ASP A 325 -14.37 -0.77 -1.47
CA ASP A 325 -15.73 -1.33 -1.51
C ASP A 325 -15.73 -2.76 -2.07
N ILE A 326 -15.78 -3.75 -1.19
CA ILE A 326 -15.85 -5.19 -1.51
C ILE A 326 -17.27 -5.58 -1.91
N THR A 327 -18.28 -4.88 -1.40
CA THR A 327 -19.69 -5.26 -1.56
C THR A 327 -20.38 -4.61 -2.76
N GLY A 328 -19.81 -3.53 -3.30
CA GLY A 328 -20.37 -2.72 -4.36
C GLY A 328 -21.53 -1.85 -3.86
N ASP A 329 -21.56 -1.54 -2.57
CA ASP A 329 -22.63 -0.78 -1.92
C ASP A 329 -22.30 0.71 -1.71
N HIS A 330 -21.15 1.14 -2.25
CA HIS A 330 -20.54 2.46 -2.18
C HIS A 330 -20.13 2.89 -0.77
N ARG A 331 -19.89 1.94 0.13
CA ARG A 331 -19.20 2.17 1.40
C ARG A 331 -18.05 1.20 1.47
N ALA A 332 -16.85 1.69 1.71
CA ALA A 332 -15.69 0.85 1.72
C ALA A 332 -15.65 -0.06 2.97
N GLU A 333 -15.09 -1.25 2.78
CA GLU A 333 -14.68 -2.14 3.86
C GLU A 333 -13.25 -1.82 4.29
N LEU A 334 -12.91 -2.16 5.53
CA LEU A 334 -11.54 -2.17 6.03
C LEU A 334 -11.04 -3.61 6.19
N ALA A 335 -10.00 -3.98 5.45
CA ALA A 335 -9.23 -5.20 5.67
C ALA A 335 -8.06 -4.93 6.62
N ILE A 336 -7.83 -5.85 7.56
CA ILE A 336 -6.85 -5.73 8.64
C ILE A 336 -6.04 -7.02 8.74
N GLY A 337 -4.72 -6.92 8.63
CA GLY A 337 -3.80 -8.03 8.85
C GLY A 337 -3.48 -8.28 10.33
N VAL A 338 -3.39 -9.55 10.72
CA VAL A 338 -2.98 -10.02 12.06
C VAL A 338 -1.97 -11.17 11.91
N PRO A 339 -0.76 -10.90 11.39
CA PRO A 339 0.16 -11.92 10.91
C PRO A 339 0.71 -12.85 12.00
N TYR A 340 0.62 -12.48 13.28
CA TYR A 340 1.22 -13.25 14.37
C TYR A 340 0.21 -14.00 15.23
N GLU A 341 -1.06 -14.00 14.84
CA GLU A 341 -2.09 -14.83 15.45
C GLU A 341 -1.69 -16.32 15.44
N SER A 342 -2.01 -17.03 16.52
CA SER A 342 -1.72 -18.45 16.68
C SER A 342 -2.99 -19.32 16.75
N PHE A 343 -3.06 -20.38 15.94
CA PHE A 343 -4.15 -21.35 15.93
C PHE A 343 -3.73 -22.68 16.54
N GLY A 344 -3.92 -22.83 17.85
CA GLY A 344 -3.63 -24.06 18.57
C GLY A 344 -2.14 -24.42 18.54
N ARG A 345 -1.71 -25.26 17.59
CA ARG A 345 -0.29 -25.64 17.41
C ARG A 345 0.42 -24.88 16.28
N ALA A 346 -0.33 -24.16 15.45
CA ALA A 346 0.19 -23.32 14.38
C ALA A 346 0.46 -21.92 14.96
N ILE A 347 1.68 -21.73 15.44
CA ILE A 347 2.15 -20.50 16.10
C ILE A 347 2.49 -19.46 15.04
N ARG A 348 1.97 -18.24 15.17
CA ARG A 348 2.18 -17.13 14.23
C ARG A 348 1.84 -17.51 12.79
N ALA A 349 0.76 -18.26 12.62
CA ALA A 349 0.26 -18.61 11.29
C ALA A 349 -0.39 -17.40 10.61
N GLY A 350 -1.03 -16.55 11.41
CA GLY A 350 -1.61 -15.29 10.96
C GLY A 350 -3.03 -15.40 10.41
N ASP A 351 -3.73 -14.27 10.41
CA ASP A 351 -5.06 -14.13 9.83
C ASP A 351 -5.34 -12.73 9.27
N VAL A 352 -6.52 -12.58 8.67
CA VAL A 352 -7.08 -11.31 8.20
C VAL A 352 -8.50 -11.14 8.73
N LEU A 353 -8.83 -9.92 9.13
CA LEU A 353 -10.16 -9.48 9.48
C LEU A 353 -10.69 -8.48 8.44
N VAL A 354 -11.97 -8.58 8.08
CA VAL A 354 -12.68 -7.57 7.27
C VAL A 354 -13.85 -7.01 8.06
N LEU A 355 -13.87 -5.68 8.19
CA LEU A 355 -14.93 -4.90 8.83
C LEU A 355 -15.69 -4.11 7.78
N ARG A 356 -17.02 -4.02 7.91
CA ARG A 356 -17.87 -3.38 6.91
C ARG A 356 -18.00 -1.88 7.12
N GLY A 357 -18.07 -1.16 6.02
CA GLY A 357 -18.54 0.22 6.00
C GLY A 357 -20.03 0.30 6.33
N SER A 358 -20.46 1.45 6.84
CA SER A 358 -21.89 1.75 7.03
C SER A 358 -22.11 3.25 7.02
N ALA A 359 -23.35 3.69 6.78
CA ALA A 359 -23.69 5.13 6.83
C ALA A 359 -23.44 5.81 8.21
N ARG A 360 -23.04 5.05 9.23
CA ARG A 360 -22.62 5.55 10.55
C ARG A 360 -21.13 5.31 10.80
N GLY A 361 -20.37 4.98 9.76
CA GLY A 361 -18.99 4.54 9.83
C GLY A 361 -18.82 3.03 9.98
N LEU A 362 -17.59 2.61 10.29
CA LEU A 362 -17.18 1.21 10.33
C LEU A 362 -17.95 0.40 11.40
N THR A 363 -18.47 -0.77 11.03
CA THR A 363 -19.25 -1.65 11.91
C THR A 363 -18.58 -2.99 12.17
N THR A 364 -18.78 -3.51 13.38
CA THR A 364 -18.36 -4.88 13.75
C THR A 364 -19.44 -5.93 13.47
N THR A 365 -20.64 -5.49 13.06
CA THR A 365 -21.71 -6.43 12.68
C THR A 365 -21.36 -7.11 11.37
N GLY A 366 -21.27 -8.44 11.39
CA GLY A 366 -20.85 -9.21 10.22
C GLY A 366 -19.36 -9.09 9.93
N ALA A 367 -18.54 -8.84 10.95
CA ALA A 367 -17.09 -8.94 10.85
C ALA A 367 -16.68 -10.37 10.44
N GLU A 368 -15.81 -10.46 9.45
CA GLU A 368 -15.37 -11.73 8.85
C GLU A 368 -13.88 -11.92 9.10
N ARG A 369 -13.49 -13.12 9.52
CA ARG A 369 -12.10 -13.48 9.87
C ARG A 369 -11.67 -14.70 9.09
N PHE A 370 -10.48 -14.65 8.50
CA PHE A 370 -9.96 -15.65 7.59
C PHE A 370 -8.51 -16.01 7.91
N SER A 371 -8.20 -17.30 7.87
CA SER A 371 -6.84 -17.85 7.86
C SER A 371 -6.72 -18.92 6.76
N GLN A 372 -5.53 -19.45 6.51
CA GLN A 372 -5.34 -20.55 5.55
C GLN A 372 -6.14 -21.82 5.90
N ASP A 373 -6.51 -22.01 7.17
CA ASP A 373 -7.37 -23.12 7.62
C ASP A 373 -8.87 -22.87 7.36
N THR A 374 -9.25 -21.69 6.87
CA THR A 374 -10.65 -21.36 6.60
C THR A 374 -11.19 -22.15 5.41
N PRO A 375 -12.35 -22.84 5.53
CA PRO A 375 -12.90 -23.63 4.44
C PRO A 375 -13.05 -22.85 3.13
N GLY A 376 -12.47 -23.39 2.06
CA GLY A 376 -12.45 -22.80 0.72
C GLY A 376 -11.13 -22.10 0.38
N ILE A 377 -10.38 -21.63 1.38
CA ILE A 377 -9.06 -21.05 1.16
C ILE A 377 -8.05 -22.18 0.94
N PRO A 378 -7.29 -22.19 -0.18
CA PRO A 378 -6.27 -23.21 -0.42
C PRO A 378 -5.11 -23.11 0.58
N GLY A 379 -4.56 -24.23 1.00
CA GLY A 379 -3.43 -24.30 1.93
C GLY A 379 -3.83 -24.80 3.31
N SER A 380 -2.93 -24.63 4.27
CA SER A 380 -3.16 -24.90 5.70
C SER A 380 -2.30 -23.97 6.52
N ALA A 381 -2.75 -23.58 7.70
CA ALA A 381 -1.98 -22.76 8.61
C ALA A 381 -0.79 -23.55 9.19
N GLU A 382 0.43 -23.07 8.96
CA GLU A 382 1.67 -23.61 9.50
C GLU A 382 2.37 -22.61 10.42
N ASN A 383 3.43 -23.06 11.09
CA ASN A 383 4.17 -22.20 12.02
C ASN A 383 4.95 -21.14 11.26
N ASN A 384 4.69 -19.86 11.55
CA ASN A 384 5.34 -18.70 10.96
C ASN A 384 5.07 -18.50 9.45
N ASP A 385 3.91 -18.89 8.93
CA ASP A 385 3.51 -18.48 7.57
C ASP A 385 3.21 -16.98 7.48
N VAL A 386 2.77 -16.40 8.61
CA VAL A 386 2.46 -14.99 8.79
C VAL A 386 1.43 -14.46 7.77
N PHE A 387 0.41 -15.26 7.47
CA PHE A 387 -0.72 -14.89 6.63
C PHE A 387 -1.38 -13.60 7.12
N GLY A 388 -1.61 -12.65 6.22
CA GLY A 388 -2.10 -11.32 6.58
C GLY A 388 -0.99 -10.32 6.87
N SER A 389 0.27 -10.63 6.59
CA SER A 389 1.39 -9.67 6.70
C SER A 389 1.21 -8.46 5.79
N GLN A 390 0.57 -8.66 4.62
CA GLN A 390 0.07 -7.59 3.76
C GLN A 390 -1.32 -7.94 3.27
N VAL A 391 -2.17 -6.92 3.13
CA VAL A 391 -3.52 -7.02 2.56
C VAL A 391 -3.72 -5.91 1.54
N ARG A 392 -4.42 -6.20 0.44
CA ARG A 392 -4.82 -5.21 -0.55
C ARG A 392 -6.23 -5.47 -1.07
N LEU A 393 -7.06 -4.43 -1.06
CA LEU A 393 -8.39 -4.46 -1.66
C LEU A 393 -8.40 -3.73 -3.00
N ALA A 394 -8.75 -4.44 -4.09
CA ALA A 394 -8.87 -3.83 -5.43
C ALA A 394 -9.71 -4.68 -6.39
N ASP A 395 -10.38 -4.03 -7.35
CA ASP A 395 -11.26 -4.68 -8.32
C ASP A 395 -10.46 -5.27 -9.52
N PHE A 396 -9.79 -6.40 -9.28
CA PHE A 396 -8.93 -7.06 -10.28
C PHE A 396 -9.71 -7.69 -11.44
N ASN A 397 -11.04 -7.88 -11.30
CA ASN A 397 -11.90 -8.43 -12.36
C ASN A 397 -12.87 -7.44 -12.98
N ARG A 398 -12.83 -6.18 -12.55
CA ARG A 398 -13.64 -5.08 -13.06
C ARG A 398 -15.14 -5.38 -12.95
N ASP A 399 -15.56 -5.99 -11.84
CA ASP A 399 -16.97 -6.31 -11.59
C ASP A 399 -17.68 -5.30 -10.67
N GLY A 400 -16.99 -4.21 -10.33
CA GLY A 400 -17.45 -3.12 -9.47
C GLY A 400 -17.31 -3.43 -7.99
N LYS A 401 -16.56 -4.48 -7.61
CA LYS A 401 -16.29 -4.87 -6.23
C LYS A 401 -14.81 -5.15 -6.07
N ALA A 402 -14.25 -4.68 -4.96
CA ALA A 402 -12.89 -5.00 -4.60
C ALA A 402 -12.76 -6.49 -4.22
N ASP A 403 -11.74 -7.14 -4.77
CA ASP A 403 -11.23 -8.42 -4.32
C ASP A 403 -10.22 -8.21 -3.18
N LEU A 404 -10.08 -9.21 -2.31
CA LEU A 404 -9.09 -9.21 -1.24
C LEU A 404 -7.86 -10.03 -1.65
N ALA A 405 -6.72 -9.37 -1.80
CA ALA A 405 -5.41 -10.00 -1.88
C ALA A 405 -4.76 -10.07 -0.49
N VAL A 406 -4.21 -11.23 -0.13
CA VAL A 406 -3.53 -11.47 1.16
C VAL A 406 -2.18 -12.13 0.92
N ALA A 407 -1.12 -11.60 1.52
CA ALA A 407 0.20 -12.20 1.48
C ALA A 407 0.57 -12.95 2.77
N ALA A 408 1.38 -13.99 2.59
CA ALA A 408 2.08 -14.70 3.65
C ALA A 408 3.56 -14.83 3.21
N PRO A 409 4.42 -13.82 3.42
CA PRO A 409 5.78 -13.78 2.86
C PRO A 409 6.70 -14.89 3.38
N ASP A 410 6.44 -15.44 4.57
CA ASP A 410 7.22 -16.55 5.13
C ASP A 410 6.61 -17.94 4.85
N GLU A 411 5.59 -18.04 3.99
CA GLU A 411 4.98 -19.32 3.59
C GLU A 411 6.03 -20.40 3.26
N ASP A 412 5.78 -21.61 3.78
CA ASP A 412 6.71 -22.76 3.76
C ASP A 412 8.09 -22.44 4.37
N PRO A 413 8.16 -21.92 5.63
CA PRO A 413 9.42 -21.39 6.18
C PRO A 413 10.49 -22.48 6.33
N TYR A 414 10.08 -23.72 6.61
CA TYR A 414 10.99 -24.85 6.82
C TYR A 414 11.29 -25.68 5.57
N HIS A 415 10.37 -25.70 4.61
CA HIS A 415 10.47 -26.55 3.42
C HIS A 415 10.97 -25.80 2.18
N ASN A 416 10.58 -24.54 2.01
CA ASN A 416 10.94 -23.71 0.86
C ASN A 416 11.61 -22.37 1.27
N LYS A 417 12.11 -22.27 2.51
CA LYS A 417 12.88 -21.12 3.05
C LYS A 417 12.12 -19.79 3.04
N GLY A 418 10.81 -19.77 3.32
CA GLY A 418 10.02 -18.52 3.33
C GLY A 418 9.85 -18.01 1.91
N SER A 419 9.20 -18.82 1.08
CA SER A 419 9.06 -18.53 -0.35
C SER A 419 8.04 -17.43 -0.64
N GLY A 420 7.10 -17.27 0.27
CA GLY A 420 5.98 -16.37 0.15
C GLY A 420 4.89 -16.91 -0.77
N ALA A 421 3.66 -16.52 -0.49
CA ALA A 421 2.52 -16.78 -1.36
C ALA A 421 1.48 -15.65 -1.26
N LEU A 422 0.65 -15.56 -2.28
CA LEU A 422 -0.42 -14.59 -2.40
C LEU A 422 -1.76 -15.31 -2.62
N TRP A 423 -2.75 -15.00 -1.79
CA TRP A 423 -4.13 -15.43 -1.97
C TRP A 423 -4.98 -14.30 -2.54
N GLN A 424 -5.94 -14.64 -3.40
CA GLN A 424 -7.00 -13.75 -3.84
C GLN A 424 -8.36 -14.35 -3.47
N LEU A 425 -9.17 -13.60 -2.72
CA LEU A 425 -10.57 -13.89 -2.42
C LEU A 425 -11.46 -12.90 -3.16
N ARG A 426 -12.54 -13.38 -3.77
CA ARG A 426 -13.41 -12.51 -4.59
C ARG A 426 -14.31 -11.63 -3.79
N GLY A 427 -14.44 -10.37 -4.20
CA GLY A 427 -15.50 -9.49 -3.73
C GLY A 427 -16.87 -10.00 -4.13
N THR A 428 -17.83 -9.91 -3.21
CA THR A 428 -19.24 -10.16 -3.47
C THR A 428 -20.07 -9.17 -2.68
N SER A 429 -21.36 -9.02 -3.01
CA SER A 429 -22.29 -8.22 -2.21
C SER A 429 -22.45 -8.67 -0.75
N SER A 430 -21.83 -9.78 -0.38
CA SER A 430 -21.81 -10.30 0.99
C SER A 430 -20.41 -10.34 1.60
N GLY A 431 -19.38 -9.76 0.98
CA GLY A 431 -18.00 -9.79 1.46
C GLY A 431 -17.10 -10.74 0.65
N PRO A 432 -15.87 -11.01 1.13
CA PRO A 432 -14.93 -11.90 0.49
C PRO A 432 -15.46 -13.34 0.34
N ASN A 433 -15.29 -13.94 -0.83
CA ASN A 433 -15.72 -15.30 -1.13
C ASN A 433 -14.54 -16.29 -1.03
N THR A 434 -14.58 -17.14 -0.01
CA THR A 434 -13.57 -18.17 0.23
C THR A 434 -13.66 -19.34 -0.74
N SER A 435 -14.83 -19.66 -1.28
CA SER A 435 -15.02 -20.87 -2.10
C SER A 435 -14.40 -20.78 -3.50
N ASN A 436 -13.99 -19.58 -3.91
CA ASN A 436 -13.31 -19.32 -5.18
C ASN A 436 -11.98 -18.62 -4.98
N ALA A 437 -11.33 -18.89 -3.83
CA ALA A 437 -10.02 -18.35 -3.52
C ALA A 437 -8.95 -18.98 -4.41
N SER A 438 -8.03 -18.16 -4.91
CA SER A 438 -6.86 -18.59 -5.69
C SER A 438 -5.59 -18.33 -4.88
N VAL A 439 -4.56 -19.13 -5.09
CA VAL A 439 -3.23 -18.95 -4.47
C VAL A 439 -2.16 -18.95 -5.55
N TYR A 440 -1.17 -18.07 -5.40
CA TYR A 440 -0.04 -17.93 -6.30
C TYR A 440 1.26 -17.97 -5.50
N GLY A 441 2.14 -18.90 -5.85
CA GLY A 441 3.46 -19.06 -5.22
C GLY A 441 4.61 -18.88 -6.22
N PRO A 442 5.85 -19.22 -5.83
CA PRO A 442 7.03 -19.01 -6.67
C PRO A 442 6.96 -19.68 -8.04
N LYS A 443 6.32 -20.85 -8.13
CA LYS A 443 6.18 -21.60 -9.38
C LYS A 443 5.26 -20.92 -10.37
N ASP A 444 4.20 -20.26 -9.90
CA ASP A 444 3.25 -19.54 -10.75
C ASP A 444 3.90 -18.27 -11.34
N TYR A 445 4.90 -17.75 -10.62
CA TYR A 445 5.62 -16.52 -10.95
C TYR A 445 7.03 -16.74 -11.51
N ASP A 446 7.44 -17.99 -11.78
CA ASP A 446 8.79 -18.33 -12.25
C ASP A 446 9.93 -17.71 -11.40
N VAL A 447 9.69 -17.47 -10.10
CA VAL A 447 10.69 -16.96 -9.15
C VAL A 447 11.26 -18.09 -8.29
N ALA A 448 12.49 -17.90 -7.81
CA ALA A 448 13.16 -18.90 -6.98
C ALA A 448 12.47 -19.03 -5.61
N PRO A 449 12.48 -20.21 -4.97
CA PRO A 449 12.09 -20.35 -3.57
C PRO A 449 12.93 -19.45 -2.64
N GLY A 450 12.34 -19.00 -1.54
CA GLY A 450 12.93 -18.05 -0.59
C GLY A 450 12.94 -16.61 -1.12
N SER A 451 11.97 -16.24 -1.96
CA SER A 451 11.87 -14.89 -2.54
C SER A 451 11.05 -13.92 -1.72
N GLY A 452 10.34 -14.36 -0.67
CA GLY A 452 9.52 -13.48 0.17
C GLY A 452 8.41 -12.78 -0.62
N ILE A 453 7.64 -13.52 -1.41
CA ILE A 453 6.53 -12.93 -2.19
C ILE A 453 5.53 -12.25 -1.22
N GLY A 454 5.32 -10.94 -1.39
CA GLY A 454 4.27 -10.21 -0.69
C GLY A 454 4.70 -9.50 0.60
N GLU A 455 5.98 -9.14 0.73
CA GLU A 455 6.45 -8.25 1.81
C GLU A 455 5.86 -6.83 1.72
N THR A 456 5.53 -6.37 0.50
CA THR A 456 4.76 -5.14 0.22
C THR A 456 3.77 -5.40 -0.93
N LEU A 457 2.57 -4.82 -0.91
CA LEU A 457 1.55 -4.95 -1.97
C LEU A 457 0.99 -3.58 -2.40
N LEU A 458 0.66 -3.43 -3.68
CA LEU A 458 -0.06 -2.28 -4.27
C LEU A 458 -0.88 -2.76 -5.48
N GLY A 459 -2.16 -2.38 -5.60
CA GLY A 459 -2.96 -2.81 -6.76
C GLY A 459 -4.39 -2.32 -6.82
#